data_AF-A0A954FH09-F1
#
_entry.id   AF-A0A954FH09-F1
#
_cell.length_a   1.000
_cell.length_b   1.000
_cell.length_c   1.000
_cell.angle_alpha   90.00
_cell.angle_beta   90.00
_cell.angle_gamma   90.00
#
_symmetry.space_group_name_H-M   'P 1'
#
loop_
_entity.id
_entity.type
_entity.pdbx_description
1 polymer ?
#
loop_
_entity_poly.entity_id
_entity_poly.type
_entity_poly.pdbx_seq_one_letter_code
_entity_poly.pdbx_strand_id
1 'polypeptide(L)'
;YPDYEQSKIHWEGADGTILDAFSRIPMSAEGAAGYLRFPQRMAESMEEDQVGALMFAHWPDVKSPFFEDIKRIHQYAPVLGSFVLLNDFFQNTESSGRHSSYDAREYLSPFLSQLVAMRKPDPLSRFINHFKRHDEFTAGRWFHTVARAIYGKPVEDETLLKIEQEVECGHPDADDDARLQAVQSLQGFCDAGVEQLAKIILQGAEQHQSGTLILNSLSFSRRVVVDLPDFPHEPITHPAVKATQFDETRKQAVVELPAAGFVWLQPGQISATPPKSSVPIAEPLLLRNEFFEVHIHEETGGIAQIKEYGRKPNRLSQQLAYRFPYQRNISTPGALGDWDTKTPYSATRAVKAELTCAGPGMGEIVTTGEIYDQVSDTTLATFRQTFQLWRGRPILDVKIELEVQTLPDGNPWDHYYAARFAWGDSTASLTRSLLESAHAFQGERFEGPHYFEIAEGEERVTILNHGLPFHRKTGPRMLDSMLIVEGETKREFQFSIAVNQNFPMQLARNVMVPAGNYPSQIGPPRMGDQGWLFHVSVSNVQITRVMDLQESSRESSPESSGKPAGFAVRLIETEGIHRSVKLRCFKSPVSARQRDFHGKTVVELPVEEDAVLVEMSPYEIAEIELIFQESV
;
A
#
# COMPACT_ATOMS: atom_id res chain seq x y z
N TYR A 1 1.60 6.07 -21.58
CA TYR A 1 2.44 6.95 -22.41
C TYR A 1 1.50 7.97 -23.04
N PRO A 2 1.82 9.27 -23.06
CA PRO A 2 0.96 10.26 -23.71
C PRO A 2 0.87 9.96 -25.21
N ASP A 3 -0.31 9.60 -25.71
CA ASP A 3 -0.50 9.20 -27.12
C ASP A 3 -0.17 10.32 -28.12
N TYR A 4 -0.14 11.57 -27.66
CA TYR A 4 0.20 12.75 -28.45
C TYR A 4 1.59 13.29 -28.09
N GLU A 5 2.45 13.37 -29.10
CA GLU A 5 3.77 13.96 -29.00
C GLU A 5 3.70 15.49 -29.09
N GLN A 6 4.27 16.17 -28.10
CA GLN A 6 4.41 17.62 -28.10
C GLN A 6 5.71 18.03 -27.44
N SER A 7 6.27 19.14 -27.92
CA SER A 7 7.51 19.71 -27.37
C SER A 7 7.32 20.33 -25.98
N LYS A 8 6.17 20.92 -25.69
CA LYS A 8 5.88 21.49 -24.36
C LYS A 8 4.41 21.38 -24.01
N ILE A 9 4.12 20.70 -22.90
CA ILE A 9 2.77 20.52 -22.34
C ILE A 9 2.72 20.96 -20.88
N HIS A 10 1.55 21.42 -20.45
CA HIS A 10 1.24 21.51 -19.02
C HIS A 10 0.72 20.15 -18.55
N TRP A 11 1.59 19.35 -17.93
CA TRP A 11 1.19 18.10 -17.30
C TRP A 11 0.51 18.41 -15.97
N GLU A 12 -0.75 18.02 -15.85
CA GLU A 12 -1.52 18.20 -14.63
C GLU A 12 -1.51 16.91 -13.79
N GLY A 13 -1.09 17.02 -12.52
CA GLY A 13 -1.15 15.96 -11.52
C GLY A 13 -2.58 15.71 -11.04
N ALA A 14 -2.78 14.62 -10.29
CA ALA A 14 -4.10 14.28 -9.74
C ALA A 14 -4.63 15.34 -8.75
N ASP A 15 -3.73 16.07 -8.10
CA ASP A 15 -4.00 17.17 -7.17
C ASP A 15 -4.20 18.53 -7.86
N GLY A 16 -4.14 18.57 -9.19
CA GLY A 16 -4.26 19.80 -9.98
C GLY A 16 -2.96 20.61 -10.07
N THR A 17 -1.84 20.10 -9.50
CA THR A 17 -0.53 20.73 -9.70
C THR A 17 -0.10 20.61 -11.15
N ILE A 18 0.56 21.65 -11.67
CA ILE A 18 0.97 21.70 -13.08
C ILE A 18 2.49 21.76 -13.16
N LEU A 19 3.05 20.90 -14.01
CA LEU A 19 4.45 20.89 -14.36
C LEU A 19 4.61 20.99 -15.88
N ASP A 20 5.56 21.80 -16.33
CA ASP A 20 5.97 21.80 -17.74
C ASP A 20 6.65 20.46 -18.07
N ALA A 21 6.20 19.80 -19.14
CA ALA A 21 6.75 18.51 -19.57
C ALA A 21 6.99 18.46 -21.09
N PHE A 22 7.84 17.52 -21.51
CA PHE A 22 8.18 17.22 -22.90
C PHE A 22 7.73 15.80 -23.22
N SER A 23 6.81 15.61 -24.17
CA SER A 23 6.27 14.28 -24.51
C SER A 23 6.75 13.73 -25.86
N ARG A 24 7.36 14.56 -26.71
CA ARG A 24 7.82 14.13 -28.05
C ARG A 24 8.93 13.09 -27.94
N ILE A 25 8.84 12.00 -28.72
CA ILE A 25 9.82 10.91 -28.64
C ILE A 25 11.21 11.41 -29.02
N PRO A 26 12.24 11.16 -28.18
CA PRO A 26 13.60 11.59 -28.47
C PRO A 26 14.16 10.88 -29.69
N MET A 27 14.89 11.60 -30.51
CA MET A 27 15.63 11.04 -31.63
C MET A 27 16.94 10.41 -31.12
N SER A 28 17.27 9.21 -31.60
CA SER A 28 18.58 8.62 -31.33
C SER A 28 19.68 9.48 -31.96
N ALA A 29 20.63 9.93 -31.14
CA ALA A 29 21.85 10.61 -31.59
C ALA A 29 22.98 9.63 -31.93
N GLU A 30 22.76 8.31 -31.86
CA GLU A 30 23.83 7.31 -32.02
C GLU A 30 24.00 6.86 -33.47
N GLY A 31 22.90 6.79 -34.22
CA GLY A 31 22.87 6.26 -35.58
C GLY A 31 22.52 7.30 -36.63
N ALA A 32 23.01 7.10 -37.86
CA ALA A 32 22.69 7.94 -39.02
C ALA A 32 21.18 8.09 -39.29
N ALA A 33 20.39 7.06 -38.93
CA ALA A 33 18.94 7.03 -39.14
C ALA A 33 18.20 8.17 -38.43
N GLY A 34 18.67 8.60 -37.25
CA GLY A 34 18.10 9.76 -36.55
C GLY A 34 18.25 11.02 -37.41
N TYR A 35 19.48 11.32 -37.84
CA TYR A 35 19.81 12.49 -38.65
C TYR A 35 19.10 12.53 -40.00
N LEU A 36 18.91 11.39 -40.65
CA LEU A 36 18.15 11.31 -41.92
C LEU A 36 16.67 11.65 -41.73
N ARG A 37 16.10 11.37 -40.56
CA ARG A 37 14.71 11.71 -40.21
C ARG A 37 14.56 13.11 -39.64
N PHE A 38 15.65 13.80 -39.32
CA PHE A 38 15.62 15.11 -38.67
C PHE A 38 14.78 16.15 -39.43
N PRO A 39 14.92 16.35 -40.76
CA PRO A 39 14.11 17.34 -41.46
C PRO A 39 12.61 17.05 -41.36
N GLN A 40 12.21 15.77 -41.42
CA GLN A 40 10.83 15.35 -41.28
C GLN A 40 10.32 15.60 -39.86
N ARG A 41 11.07 15.16 -38.84
CA ARG A 41 10.70 15.35 -37.42
C ARG A 41 10.63 16.82 -37.04
N MET A 42 11.52 17.64 -37.60
CA MET A 42 11.53 19.08 -37.35
C MET A 42 10.33 19.75 -38.02
N ALA A 43 9.97 19.33 -39.23
CA ALA A 43 8.76 19.81 -39.90
C ALA A 43 7.49 19.44 -39.11
N GLU A 44 7.36 18.18 -38.67
CA GLU A 44 6.27 17.72 -37.79
C GLU A 44 6.16 18.59 -36.53
N SER A 45 7.30 18.82 -35.84
CA SER A 45 7.32 19.65 -34.64
C SER A 45 6.97 21.11 -34.91
N MET A 46 7.47 21.71 -36.01
CA MET A 46 7.15 23.09 -36.38
C MET A 46 5.70 23.29 -36.82
N GLU A 47 5.05 22.23 -37.33
CA GLU A 47 3.64 22.27 -37.74
C GLU A 47 2.69 22.07 -36.56
N GLU A 48 3.04 21.18 -35.62
CA GLU A 48 2.15 20.76 -34.53
C GLU A 48 2.37 21.51 -33.21
N ASP A 49 3.62 21.92 -32.91
CA ASP A 49 3.98 22.49 -31.62
C ASP A 49 3.95 24.02 -31.62
N GLN A 50 3.50 24.61 -30.51
CA GLN A 50 3.60 26.06 -30.28
C GLN A 50 5.07 26.53 -30.31
N VAL A 51 5.95 25.71 -29.74
CA VAL A 51 7.40 25.90 -29.76
C VAL A 51 8.01 24.62 -30.32
N GLY A 52 8.43 24.66 -31.58
CA GLY A 52 9.04 23.52 -32.24
C GLY A 52 10.37 23.13 -31.57
N ALA A 53 10.47 21.90 -31.07
CA ALA A 53 11.68 21.37 -30.46
C ALA A 53 11.82 19.87 -30.71
N LEU A 54 13.08 19.43 -30.75
CA LEU A 54 13.46 18.03 -30.85
C LEU A 54 14.52 17.71 -29.81
N MET A 55 14.37 16.57 -29.16
CA MET A 55 15.38 16.06 -28.24
C MET A 55 16.23 15.00 -28.92
N PHE A 56 17.56 15.11 -28.76
CA PHE A 56 18.50 14.04 -29.09
C PHE A 56 18.88 13.28 -27.83
N ALA A 57 18.86 11.95 -27.88
CA ALA A 57 19.28 11.08 -26.79
C ALA A 57 20.38 10.11 -27.27
N HIS A 58 21.43 9.96 -26.46
CA HIS A 58 22.52 9.00 -26.68
C HIS A 58 23.15 8.60 -25.35
N TRP A 59 23.77 7.43 -25.29
CA TRP A 59 24.62 7.03 -24.16
C TRP A 59 25.89 7.90 -24.10
N PRO A 60 26.41 8.24 -22.90
CA PRO A 60 27.58 9.11 -22.75
C PRO A 60 28.81 8.68 -23.56
N ASP A 61 29.02 7.36 -23.69
CA ASP A 61 30.18 6.78 -24.36
C ASP A 61 29.99 6.63 -25.88
N VAL A 62 28.76 6.78 -26.39
CA VAL A 62 28.45 6.62 -27.81
C VAL A 62 28.42 7.98 -28.48
N LYS A 63 29.46 8.28 -29.27
CA LYS A 63 29.59 9.54 -30.02
C LYS A 63 29.41 9.30 -31.51
N SER A 64 28.27 9.71 -32.04
CA SER A 64 28.04 9.73 -33.49
C SER A 64 28.79 10.90 -34.13
N PRO A 65 29.53 10.69 -35.24
CA PRO A 65 30.16 11.78 -35.97
C PRO A 65 29.14 12.79 -36.48
N PHE A 66 27.93 12.34 -36.81
CA PHE A 66 26.85 13.20 -37.31
C PHE A 66 26.33 14.17 -36.24
N PHE A 67 26.37 13.79 -34.95
CA PHE A 67 26.01 14.70 -33.87
C PHE A 67 26.97 15.87 -33.78
N GLU A 68 28.28 15.56 -33.82
CA GLU A 68 29.32 16.58 -33.77
C GLU A 68 29.32 17.46 -35.02
N ASP A 69 29.00 16.89 -36.19
CA ASP A 69 28.83 17.68 -37.42
C ASP A 69 27.63 18.63 -37.31
N ILE A 70 26.48 18.21 -36.77
CA ILE A 70 25.35 19.11 -36.50
C ILE A 70 25.74 20.23 -35.53
N LYS A 71 26.44 19.92 -34.44
CA LYS A 71 26.93 20.92 -33.49
C LYS A 71 27.89 21.90 -34.17
N ARG A 72 28.79 21.41 -35.01
CA ARG A 72 29.75 22.24 -35.78
C ARG A 72 29.02 23.14 -36.77
N ILE A 73 28.03 22.62 -37.50
CA ILE A 73 27.19 23.41 -38.42
C ILE A 73 26.50 24.53 -37.65
N HIS A 74 25.88 24.22 -36.50
CA HIS A 74 25.20 25.20 -35.67
C HIS A 74 26.15 26.29 -35.13
N GLN A 75 27.36 25.93 -34.71
CA GLN A 75 28.39 26.89 -34.29
C GLN A 75 28.80 27.85 -35.42
N TYR A 76 28.82 27.36 -36.66
CA TYR A 76 29.16 28.17 -37.82
C TYR A 76 28.00 29.09 -38.24
N ALA A 77 26.78 28.54 -38.28
CA ALA A 77 25.55 29.29 -38.54
C ALA A 77 24.33 28.58 -37.90
N PRO A 78 23.61 29.21 -36.96
CA PRO A 78 22.48 28.60 -36.25
C PRO A 78 21.19 28.61 -37.10
N VAL A 79 21.24 28.02 -38.30
CA VAL A 79 20.11 28.01 -39.26
C VAL A 79 19.01 27.01 -38.90
N LEU A 80 19.28 26.08 -37.97
CA LEU A 80 18.36 25.03 -37.53
C LEU A 80 17.73 25.31 -36.15
N GLY A 81 17.82 26.55 -35.66
CA GLY A 81 17.40 26.92 -34.30
C GLY A 81 18.54 26.90 -33.29
N SER A 82 18.22 26.74 -32.01
CA SER A 82 19.17 26.81 -30.88
C SER A 82 19.30 25.47 -30.16
N PHE A 83 20.52 25.11 -29.77
CA PHE A 83 20.76 24.00 -28.84
C PHE A 83 20.72 24.52 -27.41
N VAL A 84 19.76 24.05 -26.64
CA VAL A 84 19.52 24.46 -25.25
C VAL A 84 19.38 23.25 -24.34
N LEU A 85 19.63 23.45 -23.05
CA LEU A 85 19.30 22.45 -22.04
C LEU A 85 17.79 22.47 -21.76
N LEU A 86 17.25 21.38 -21.22
CA LEU A 86 15.83 21.31 -20.84
C LEU A 86 15.43 22.42 -19.88
N ASN A 87 16.30 22.80 -18.94
CA ASN A 87 16.03 23.90 -18.02
C ASN A 87 15.83 25.23 -18.76
N ASP A 88 16.73 25.56 -19.69
CA ASP A 88 16.63 26.78 -20.50
C ASP A 88 15.42 26.74 -21.43
N PHE A 89 15.11 25.56 -21.99
CA PHE A 89 13.92 25.35 -22.80
C PHE A 89 12.66 25.67 -22.00
N PHE A 90 12.46 25.05 -20.83
CA PHE A 90 11.25 25.27 -20.04
C PHE A 90 11.14 26.70 -19.49
N GLN A 91 12.26 27.29 -19.03
CA GLN A 91 12.24 28.65 -18.46
C GLN A 91 12.07 29.75 -19.50
N ASN A 92 12.68 29.62 -20.68
CA ASN A 92 12.78 30.72 -21.64
C ASN A 92 11.82 30.59 -22.84
N THR A 93 11.06 29.49 -22.95
CA THR A 93 10.09 29.31 -24.04
C THR A 93 8.66 29.45 -23.54
N GLU A 94 7.82 30.07 -24.37
CA GLU A 94 6.39 30.22 -24.08
C GLU A 94 5.72 28.84 -23.99
N SER A 95 4.84 28.68 -23.01
CA SER A 95 4.03 27.47 -22.91
C SER A 95 2.89 27.50 -23.94
N SER A 96 2.56 26.35 -24.49
CA SER A 96 1.45 26.18 -25.44
C SER A 96 0.08 26.48 -24.82
N GLY A 97 -0.01 26.62 -23.49
CA GLY A 97 -1.26 26.78 -22.75
C GLY A 97 -2.16 25.54 -22.81
N ARG A 98 -1.72 24.47 -23.48
CA ARG A 98 -2.48 23.22 -23.59
C ARG A 98 -2.32 22.43 -22.30
N HIS A 99 -3.34 22.50 -21.46
CA HIS A 99 -3.49 21.64 -20.30
C HIS A 99 -3.71 20.20 -20.77
N SER A 100 -2.79 19.33 -20.40
CA SER A 100 -2.87 17.90 -20.66
C SER A 100 -3.06 17.19 -19.32
N SER A 101 -4.32 16.88 -19.02
CA SER A 101 -4.68 16.03 -17.90
C SER A 101 -4.64 14.58 -18.37
N TYR A 102 -3.84 13.75 -17.70
CA TYR A 102 -3.78 12.31 -17.93
C TYR A 102 -4.36 11.60 -16.73
N ASP A 103 -5.47 10.91 -16.93
CA ASP A 103 -6.14 10.22 -15.85
C ASP A 103 -5.33 8.97 -15.45
N ALA A 104 -5.15 8.76 -14.15
CA ALA A 104 -4.54 7.56 -13.58
C ALA A 104 -5.19 6.25 -14.08
N ARG A 105 -6.45 6.32 -14.54
CA ARG A 105 -7.19 5.22 -15.17
C ARG A 105 -6.56 4.69 -16.45
N GLU A 106 -5.90 5.56 -17.22
CA GLU A 106 -5.36 5.26 -18.55
C GLU A 106 -3.97 4.61 -18.47
N TYR A 107 -3.33 4.66 -17.30
CA TYR A 107 -2.00 4.10 -17.12
C TYR A 107 -2.03 2.57 -17.04
N LEU A 108 -1.45 1.94 -18.05
CA LEU A 108 -1.14 0.51 -18.06
C LEU A 108 0.35 0.31 -17.78
N SER A 109 0.66 -0.39 -16.69
CA SER A 109 2.04 -0.68 -16.34
C SER A 109 2.64 -1.78 -17.23
N PRO A 110 3.91 -1.64 -17.65
CA PRO A 110 4.59 -2.65 -18.44
C PRO A 110 5.35 -3.67 -17.58
N PHE A 111 5.41 -3.47 -16.25
CA PHE A 111 6.37 -4.13 -15.36
C PHE A 111 6.28 -5.65 -15.41
N LEU A 112 5.11 -6.25 -15.20
CA LEU A 112 4.96 -7.72 -15.21
C LEU A 112 5.44 -8.35 -16.53
N SER A 113 5.02 -7.77 -17.65
CA SER A 113 5.41 -8.26 -18.98
C SER A 113 6.92 -8.13 -19.21
N GLN A 114 7.52 -7.00 -18.80
CA GLN A 114 8.95 -6.77 -18.92
C GLN A 114 9.76 -7.72 -18.04
N LEU A 115 9.35 -7.91 -16.79
CA LEU A 115 10.02 -8.79 -15.84
C LEU A 115 10.08 -10.24 -16.34
N VAL A 116 8.95 -10.76 -16.84
CA VAL A 116 8.89 -12.11 -17.42
C VAL A 116 9.69 -12.21 -18.72
N ALA A 117 9.57 -11.22 -19.62
CA ALA A 117 10.35 -11.20 -20.86
C ALA A 117 11.88 -11.17 -20.61
N MET A 118 12.31 -10.44 -19.57
CA MET A 118 13.71 -10.38 -19.12
C MET A 118 14.12 -11.59 -18.27
N ARG A 119 13.21 -12.53 -18.00
CA ARG A 119 13.41 -13.70 -17.12
C ARG A 119 13.96 -13.32 -15.75
N LYS A 120 13.49 -12.20 -15.21
CA LYS A 120 13.81 -11.78 -13.86
C LYS A 120 13.06 -12.69 -12.87
N PRO A 121 13.72 -13.22 -11.82
CA PRO A 121 13.07 -14.11 -10.86
C PRO A 121 12.02 -13.35 -10.05
N ASP A 122 11.00 -14.03 -9.53
CA ASP A 122 10.01 -13.43 -8.63
C ASP A 122 9.33 -12.16 -9.18
N PRO A 123 8.68 -12.22 -10.35
CA PRO A 123 8.02 -11.06 -10.95
C PRO A 123 6.87 -10.51 -10.11
N LEU A 124 6.30 -11.29 -9.18
CA LEU A 124 5.23 -10.86 -8.28
C LEU A 124 5.77 -10.59 -6.87
N SER A 125 6.45 -11.58 -6.27
CA SER A 125 6.81 -11.49 -4.84
C SER A 125 7.92 -10.48 -4.53
N ARG A 126 8.68 -10.02 -5.53
CA ARG A 126 9.58 -8.86 -5.36
C ARG A 126 8.85 -7.61 -4.85
N PHE A 127 7.62 -7.38 -5.32
CA PHE A 127 6.82 -6.22 -4.91
C PHE A 127 6.28 -6.42 -3.51
N ILE A 128 5.77 -7.62 -3.19
CA ILE A 128 5.37 -7.99 -1.83
C ILE A 128 6.52 -7.73 -0.84
N ASN A 129 7.72 -8.21 -1.17
CA ASN A 129 8.89 -8.04 -0.33
C ASN A 129 9.32 -6.57 -0.21
N HIS A 130 9.19 -5.78 -1.28
CA HIS A 130 9.45 -4.34 -1.26
C HIS A 130 8.49 -3.60 -0.33
N PHE A 131 7.17 -3.77 -0.50
CA PHE A 131 6.18 -3.12 0.36
C PHE A 131 6.32 -3.55 1.82
N LYS A 132 6.59 -4.83 2.09
CA LYS A 132 6.87 -5.30 3.46
C LYS A 132 8.05 -4.56 4.10
N ARG A 133 9.17 -4.42 3.37
CA ARG A 133 10.34 -3.66 3.85
C ARG A 133 10.02 -2.19 4.06
N HIS A 134 9.31 -1.58 3.12
CA HIS A 134 8.92 -0.17 3.19
C HIS A 134 8.00 0.12 4.40
N ASP A 135 7.04 -0.76 4.68
CA ASP A 135 6.11 -0.60 5.80
C ASP A 135 6.79 -0.84 7.16
N GLU A 136 7.71 -1.82 7.23
CA GLU A 136 8.55 -2.05 8.40
C GLU A 136 9.47 -0.85 8.68
N PHE A 137 10.11 -0.31 7.62
CA PHE A 137 10.90 0.91 7.69
C PHE A 137 10.07 2.09 8.18
N THR A 138 8.90 2.32 7.59
CA THR A 138 8.02 3.46 7.91
C THR A 138 7.55 3.39 9.37
N ALA A 139 7.20 2.19 9.87
CA ALA A 139 6.85 1.98 11.27
C ALA A 139 8.03 2.27 12.21
N GLY A 140 9.21 1.69 11.94
CA GLY A 140 10.42 1.92 12.74
C GLY A 140 10.83 3.39 12.76
N ARG A 141 10.85 4.03 11.57
CA ARG A 141 11.15 5.45 11.41
C ARG A 141 10.20 6.30 12.24
N TRP A 142 8.90 6.01 12.21
CA TRP A 142 7.91 6.72 13.03
C TRP A 142 8.28 6.67 14.52
N PHE A 143 8.57 5.49 15.06
CA PHE A 143 8.91 5.37 16.49
C PHE A 143 10.18 6.14 16.85
N HIS A 144 11.22 6.09 16.00
CA HIS A 144 12.45 6.86 16.21
C HIS A 144 12.23 8.38 16.13
N THR A 145 11.54 8.87 15.11
CA THR A 145 11.34 10.31 14.90
C THR A 145 10.42 10.90 15.96
N VAL A 146 9.35 10.21 16.33
CA VAL A 146 8.45 10.67 17.39
C VAL A 146 9.14 10.66 18.75
N ALA A 147 9.95 9.65 19.06
CA ALA A 147 10.76 9.63 20.29
C ALA A 147 11.71 10.83 20.38
N ARG A 148 12.31 11.25 19.26
CA ARG A 148 13.16 12.46 19.18
C ARG A 148 12.33 13.74 19.30
N ALA A 149 11.20 13.80 18.61
CA ALA A 149 10.29 14.95 18.61
C ALA A 149 9.75 15.27 20.02
N ILE A 150 9.43 14.24 20.83
CA ILE A 150 8.96 14.42 22.22
C ILE A 150 10.00 15.17 23.08
N TYR A 151 11.29 14.91 22.85
CA TYR A 151 12.37 15.61 23.56
C TYR A 151 12.82 16.91 22.87
N GLY A 152 12.15 17.35 21.81
CA GLY A 152 12.54 18.54 21.04
C GLY A 152 13.93 18.40 20.39
N LYS A 153 14.37 17.17 20.11
CA LYS A 153 15.61 16.90 19.37
C LYS A 153 15.34 16.92 17.86
N PRO A 154 16.34 17.23 17.03
CA PRO A 154 16.25 17.01 15.59
C PRO A 154 15.80 15.58 15.30
N VAL A 155 14.76 15.43 14.49
CA VAL A 155 14.13 14.14 14.19
C VAL A 155 14.88 13.41 13.09
N GLU A 156 15.50 14.12 12.15
CA GLU A 156 16.36 13.51 11.14
C GLU A 156 17.70 13.13 11.75
N ASP A 157 18.22 12.01 11.27
CA ASP A 157 19.47 11.39 11.74
C ASP A 157 20.22 10.85 10.54
N GLU A 158 21.55 10.98 10.52
CA GLU A 158 22.36 10.40 9.44
C GLU A 158 22.14 8.89 9.32
N THR A 159 21.97 8.18 10.44
CA THR A 159 21.66 6.74 10.44
C THR A 159 20.29 6.46 9.81
N LEU A 160 19.26 7.26 10.15
CA LEU A 160 17.92 7.11 9.59
C LEU A 160 17.91 7.37 8.08
N LEU A 161 18.61 8.42 7.63
CA LEU A 161 18.73 8.76 6.21
C LEU A 161 19.49 7.68 5.43
N LYS A 162 20.54 7.09 6.04
CA LYS A 162 21.27 5.97 5.43
C LYS A 162 20.38 4.74 5.26
N ILE A 163 19.63 4.35 6.30
CA ILE A 163 18.71 3.21 6.23
C ILE A 163 17.62 3.47 5.19
N GLU A 164 17.05 4.69 5.18
CA GLU A 164 16.08 5.10 4.16
C GLU A 164 16.63 4.91 2.75
N GLN A 165 17.82 5.44 2.49
CA GLN A 165 18.47 5.31 1.18
C GLN A 165 18.73 3.85 0.81
N GLU A 166 19.19 3.01 1.74
CA GLU A 166 19.41 1.59 1.50
C GLU A 166 18.09 0.86 1.17
N VAL A 167 16.99 1.17 1.86
CA VAL A 167 15.66 0.61 1.60
C VAL A 167 15.12 1.04 0.23
N GLU A 168 15.24 2.32 -0.11
CA GLU A 168 14.82 2.88 -1.40
C GLU A 168 15.66 2.32 -2.57
N CYS A 169 16.97 2.17 -2.40
CA CYS A 169 17.83 1.52 -3.37
C CYS A 169 17.48 0.03 -3.58
N GLY A 170 16.85 -0.62 -2.59
CA GLY A 170 16.31 -1.97 -2.69
C GLY A 170 14.94 -2.06 -3.38
N HIS A 171 14.64 -1.19 -4.35
CA HIS A 171 13.39 -1.19 -5.12
C HIS A 171 13.18 -2.48 -5.96
N PRO A 172 11.98 -2.75 -6.51
CA PRO A 172 11.68 -4.01 -7.20
C PRO A 172 12.60 -4.35 -8.38
N ASP A 173 13.16 -3.36 -9.07
CA ASP A 173 14.06 -3.55 -10.22
C ASP A 173 15.55 -3.52 -9.87
N ALA A 174 15.88 -3.32 -8.60
CA ALA A 174 17.25 -3.32 -8.10
C ALA A 174 17.93 -4.69 -8.31
N ASP A 175 19.25 -4.71 -8.24
CA ASP A 175 20.03 -5.95 -8.22
C ASP A 175 19.87 -6.69 -6.87
N ASP A 176 20.39 -7.91 -6.80
CA ASP A 176 20.28 -8.75 -5.60
C ASP A 176 21.07 -8.17 -4.42
N ASP A 177 22.21 -7.52 -4.68
CA ASP A 177 23.07 -6.94 -3.66
C ASP A 177 22.39 -5.76 -2.96
N ALA A 178 21.78 -4.84 -3.72
CA ALA A 178 21.03 -3.72 -3.18
C ALA A 178 19.80 -4.18 -2.38
N ARG A 179 19.09 -5.22 -2.87
CA ARG A 179 17.97 -5.82 -2.12
C ARG A 179 18.44 -6.47 -0.82
N LEU A 180 19.58 -7.16 -0.83
CA LEU A 180 20.14 -7.79 0.37
C LEU A 180 20.58 -6.72 1.38
N GLN A 181 21.22 -5.64 0.92
CA GLN A 181 21.60 -4.51 1.77
C GLN A 181 20.37 -3.87 2.44
N ALA A 182 19.28 -3.66 1.70
CA ALA A 182 18.02 -3.16 2.23
C ALA A 182 17.42 -4.05 3.32
N VAL A 183 17.54 -5.37 3.19
CA VAL A 183 17.08 -6.33 4.23
C VAL A 183 17.98 -6.24 5.46
N GLN A 184 19.30 -6.20 5.27
CA GLN A 184 20.26 -6.16 6.37
C GLN A 184 20.17 -4.87 7.18
N SER A 185 19.93 -3.74 6.52
CA SER A 185 19.82 -2.43 7.19
C SER A 185 18.59 -2.31 8.09
N LEU A 186 17.52 -3.04 7.79
CA LEU A 186 16.29 -3.06 8.59
C LEU A 186 16.33 -4.03 9.77
N GLN A 187 17.31 -4.93 9.84
CA GLN A 187 17.34 -5.95 10.88
C GLN A 187 17.43 -5.31 12.28
N GLY A 188 16.37 -5.46 13.09
CA GLY A 188 16.26 -4.90 14.44
C GLY A 188 16.00 -3.39 14.48
N PHE A 189 15.88 -2.72 13.32
CA PHE A 189 15.61 -1.28 13.24
C PHE A 189 14.27 -0.91 13.87
N CYS A 190 13.19 -1.61 13.47
CA CYS A 190 11.86 -1.34 14.00
C CYS A 190 11.79 -1.58 15.51
N ASP A 191 12.37 -2.69 15.99
CA ASP A 191 12.40 -3.05 17.42
C ASP A 191 13.17 -2.00 18.25
N ALA A 192 14.29 -1.48 17.73
CA ALA A 192 15.05 -0.40 18.38
C ALA A 192 14.22 0.89 18.49
N GLY A 193 13.44 1.23 17.46
CA GLY A 193 12.52 2.36 17.47
C GLY A 193 11.41 2.18 18.51
N VAL A 194 10.79 0.99 18.54
CA VAL A 194 9.77 0.59 19.53
C VAL A 194 10.32 0.73 20.94
N GLU A 195 11.50 0.16 21.22
CA GLU A 195 12.16 0.25 22.52
C GLU A 195 12.44 1.70 22.92
N GLN A 196 12.93 2.52 21.98
CA GLN A 196 13.23 3.93 22.23
C GLN A 196 11.98 4.71 22.65
N LEU A 197 10.87 4.58 21.92
CA LEU A 197 9.62 5.26 22.27
C LEU A 197 8.98 4.67 23.54
N ALA A 198 9.01 3.35 23.72
CA ALA A 198 8.46 2.69 24.89
C ALA A 198 9.13 3.15 26.19
N LYS A 199 10.47 3.31 26.19
CA LYS A 199 11.22 3.83 27.35
C LYS A 199 10.78 5.24 27.75
N ILE A 200 10.40 6.07 26.78
CA ILE A 200 9.89 7.43 27.04
C ILE A 200 8.50 7.36 27.67
N ILE A 201 7.60 6.55 27.09
CA ILE A 201 6.23 6.41 27.59
C ILE A 201 6.21 5.81 29.01
N LEU A 202 7.08 4.83 29.28
CA LEU A 202 7.19 4.16 30.58
C LEU A 202 8.04 4.95 31.60
N GLN A 203 8.52 6.14 31.26
CA GLN A 203 9.33 6.95 32.18
C GLN A 203 8.52 7.31 33.43
N GLY A 204 9.01 6.87 34.60
CA GLY A 204 8.32 7.11 35.88
C GLY A 204 7.11 6.20 36.15
N ALA A 205 6.97 5.11 35.42
CA ALA A 205 5.99 4.05 35.68
C ALA A 205 6.25 3.30 37.01
N GLU A 206 5.23 2.63 37.53
CA GLU A 206 5.34 1.84 38.76
C GLU A 206 6.27 0.62 38.57
N GLN A 207 7.12 0.38 39.57
CA GLN A 207 8.05 -0.75 39.55
C GLN A 207 7.31 -2.06 39.88
N HIS A 208 7.67 -3.16 39.19
CA HIS A 208 7.21 -4.54 39.43
C HIS A 208 5.79 -4.90 38.95
N GLN A 209 5.21 -4.17 38.00
CA GLN A 209 4.03 -4.68 37.26
C GLN A 209 4.43 -5.03 35.84
N SER A 210 4.50 -6.34 35.57
CA SER A 210 4.77 -6.87 34.24
C SER A 210 3.59 -6.66 33.30
N GLY A 211 3.87 -6.37 32.04
CA GLY A 211 2.87 -6.25 30.99
C GLY A 211 3.52 -5.97 29.64
N THR A 212 2.69 -5.62 28.68
CA THR A 212 3.13 -5.33 27.31
C THR A 212 2.56 -4.00 26.86
N LEU A 213 3.44 -3.13 26.36
CA LEU A 213 3.06 -1.89 25.69
C LEU A 213 2.92 -2.15 24.19
N ILE A 214 1.74 -1.87 23.65
CA ILE A 214 1.45 -1.94 22.22
C ILE A 214 1.40 -0.53 21.65
N LEU A 215 2.16 -0.28 20.58
CA LEU A 215 2.35 1.02 19.94
C LEU A 215 1.75 1.05 18.53
N ASN A 216 1.08 2.15 18.20
CA ASN A 216 0.54 2.43 16.88
C ASN A 216 1.35 3.50 16.15
N SER A 217 1.96 3.14 15.02
CA SER A 217 2.69 4.08 14.15
C SER A 217 1.79 4.82 13.15
N LEU A 218 0.52 4.43 13.01
CA LEU A 218 -0.41 5.02 12.05
C LEU A 218 -1.23 6.14 12.67
N SER A 219 -1.52 7.19 11.90
CA SER A 219 -2.24 8.38 12.36
C SER A 219 -3.75 8.21 12.55
N PHE A 220 -4.24 6.98 12.58
CA PHE A 220 -5.64 6.63 12.77
C PHE A 220 -5.80 5.46 13.73
N SER A 221 -6.97 5.36 14.37
CA SER A 221 -7.30 4.27 15.27
C SER A 221 -7.42 2.96 14.49
N ARG A 222 -6.88 1.87 15.02
CA ARG A 222 -6.86 0.58 14.32
C ARG A 222 -7.01 -0.60 15.25
N ARG A 223 -7.55 -1.70 14.73
CA ARG A 223 -7.69 -2.97 15.46
C ARG A 223 -6.71 -3.98 14.92
N VAL A 224 -5.76 -4.37 15.75
CA VAL A 224 -4.69 -5.31 15.41
C VAL A 224 -4.79 -6.56 16.27
N VAL A 225 -4.36 -7.69 15.70
CA VAL A 225 -4.15 -8.92 16.46
C VAL A 225 -2.73 -8.87 17.01
N VAL A 226 -2.58 -9.02 18.33
CA VAL A 226 -1.28 -9.04 19.00
C VAL A 226 -1.03 -10.40 19.61
N ASP A 227 0.20 -10.89 19.43
CA ASP A 227 0.71 -12.06 20.13
C ASP A 227 1.14 -11.68 21.56
N LEU A 228 0.68 -12.47 22.52
CA LEU A 228 0.96 -12.32 23.96
C LEU A 228 1.57 -13.61 24.52
N PRO A 229 2.71 -14.09 23.99
CA PRO A 229 3.28 -15.38 24.37
C PRO A 229 3.63 -15.46 25.87
N ASP A 230 4.09 -14.34 26.43
CA ASP A 230 4.52 -14.21 27.83
C ASP A 230 3.35 -14.11 28.82
N PHE A 231 2.11 -14.01 28.33
CA PHE A 231 0.94 -13.91 29.19
C PHE A 231 0.53 -15.31 29.67
N PRO A 232 0.54 -15.59 30.98
CA PRO A 232 0.08 -16.88 31.49
C PRO A 232 -1.44 -17.06 31.33
N HIS A 233 -2.19 -15.96 31.39
CA HIS A 233 -3.64 -15.90 31.27
C HIS A 233 -4.04 -14.70 30.41
N GLU A 234 -5.32 -14.66 30.01
CA GLU A 234 -5.89 -13.53 29.28
C GLU A 234 -5.59 -12.18 29.97
N PRO A 235 -5.42 -11.09 29.20
CA PRO A 235 -5.24 -9.77 29.77
C PRO A 235 -6.35 -9.38 30.75
N ILE A 236 -6.01 -8.57 31.75
CA ILE A 236 -7.02 -7.94 32.61
C ILE A 236 -8.01 -7.17 31.72
N THR A 237 -9.30 -7.24 32.05
CA THR A 237 -10.38 -6.58 31.30
C THR A 237 -10.03 -5.12 31.03
N HIS A 238 -9.87 -4.77 29.75
CA HIS A 238 -9.48 -3.44 29.31
C HIS A 238 -10.34 -3.04 28.09
N PRO A 239 -10.87 -1.79 28.01
CA PRO A 239 -11.78 -1.37 26.92
C PRO A 239 -11.19 -1.50 25.51
N ALA A 240 -9.86 -1.41 25.38
CA ALA A 240 -9.16 -1.61 24.11
C ALA A 240 -9.14 -3.08 23.67
N VAL A 241 -9.26 -4.05 24.58
CA VAL A 241 -9.26 -5.48 24.24
C VAL A 241 -10.67 -5.86 23.76
N LYS A 242 -10.80 -6.18 22.47
CA LYS A 242 -12.09 -6.53 21.84
C LYS A 242 -12.37 -8.02 21.87
N ALA A 243 -11.33 -8.83 21.81
CA ALA A 243 -11.42 -10.28 21.82
C ALA A 243 -10.10 -10.90 22.27
N THR A 244 -10.16 -12.09 22.85
CA THR A 244 -9.01 -12.88 23.29
C THR A 244 -9.17 -14.31 22.78
N GLN A 245 -8.07 -14.90 22.32
CA GLN A 245 -7.97 -16.32 22.00
C GLN A 245 -6.78 -16.88 22.78
N PHE A 246 -7.08 -17.54 23.89
CA PHE A 246 -6.11 -18.17 24.78
C PHE A 246 -6.40 -19.67 24.86
N ASP A 247 -5.61 -20.46 24.14
CA ASP A 247 -5.61 -21.92 24.14
C ASP A 247 -4.17 -22.45 24.23
N GLU A 248 -3.96 -23.76 24.17
CA GLU A 248 -2.62 -24.37 24.27
C GLU A 248 -1.66 -23.90 23.15
N THR A 249 -2.20 -23.48 22.01
CA THR A 249 -1.44 -23.13 20.80
C THR A 249 -1.39 -21.62 20.55
N ARG A 250 -2.38 -20.87 21.03
CA ARG A 250 -2.59 -19.46 20.70
C ARG A 250 -2.76 -18.65 21.96
N LYS A 251 -2.02 -17.55 22.07
CA LYS A 251 -2.18 -16.52 23.10
C LYS A 251 -2.24 -15.17 22.43
N GLN A 252 -3.41 -14.81 21.95
CA GLN A 252 -3.61 -13.65 21.09
C GLN A 252 -4.77 -12.80 21.57
N ALA A 253 -4.71 -11.50 21.28
CA ALA A 253 -5.78 -10.57 21.56
C ALA A 253 -6.00 -9.61 20.39
N VAL A 254 -7.26 -9.22 20.16
CA VAL A 254 -7.61 -8.09 19.30
C VAL A 254 -7.59 -6.83 20.15
N VAL A 255 -6.71 -5.90 19.80
CA VAL A 255 -6.52 -4.65 20.55
C VAL A 255 -6.83 -3.47 19.64
N GLU A 256 -7.73 -2.60 20.09
CA GLU A 256 -8.02 -1.31 19.47
C GLU A 256 -7.00 -0.28 19.96
N LEU A 257 -6.11 0.13 19.06
CA LEU A 257 -5.07 1.11 19.35
C LEU A 257 -5.55 2.50 18.92
N PRO A 258 -5.38 3.52 19.77
CA PRO A 258 -5.64 4.90 19.39
C PRO A 258 -4.68 5.37 18.29
N ALA A 259 -5.11 6.41 17.55
CA ALA A 259 -4.30 7.04 16.50
C ALA A 259 -2.93 7.47 17.04
N ALA A 260 -1.86 7.07 16.36
CA ALA A 260 -0.48 7.42 16.72
C ALA A 260 -0.18 7.24 18.22
N GLY A 261 -0.76 6.21 18.83
CA GLY A 261 -0.84 6.10 20.28
C GLY A 261 -0.36 4.77 20.82
N PHE A 262 -0.75 4.48 22.06
CA PHE A 262 -0.36 3.26 22.76
C PHE A 262 -1.47 2.71 23.64
N VAL A 263 -1.36 1.42 23.95
CA VAL A 263 -2.16 0.72 24.96
C VAL A 263 -1.23 -0.18 25.77
N TRP A 264 -1.40 -0.17 27.10
CA TRP A 264 -0.71 -1.05 28.03
C TRP A 264 -1.63 -2.20 28.44
N LEU A 265 -1.16 -3.43 28.27
CA LEU A 265 -1.87 -4.64 28.66
C LEU A 265 -1.16 -5.32 29.81
N GLN A 266 -1.93 -5.72 30.83
CA GLN A 266 -1.43 -6.49 31.96
C GLN A 266 -1.97 -7.92 31.91
N PRO A 267 -1.15 -8.93 32.27
CA PRO A 267 -1.62 -10.30 32.34
C PRO A 267 -2.62 -10.46 33.48
N GLY A 268 -3.68 -11.22 33.23
CA GLY A 268 -4.63 -11.62 34.26
C GLY A 268 -3.97 -12.52 35.31
N GLN A 269 -4.44 -12.42 36.55
CA GLN A 269 -3.95 -13.25 37.66
C GLN A 269 -4.62 -14.63 37.72
N ILE A 270 -5.80 -14.77 37.14
CA ILE A 270 -6.62 -15.99 37.19
C ILE A 270 -7.10 -16.25 35.76
N SER A 271 -7.13 -17.52 35.36
CA SER A 271 -7.77 -17.93 34.11
C SER A 271 -9.23 -17.48 34.12
N ALA A 272 -9.61 -16.65 33.13
CA ALA A 272 -10.99 -16.23 32.98
C ALA A 272 -11.91 -17.46 32.84
N THR A 273 -13.08 -17.43 33.48
CA THR A 273 -14.09 -18.47 33.26
C THR A 273 -14.65 -18.25 31.86
N PRO A 274 -14.66 -19.27 30.96
CA PRO A 274 -15.13 -19.09 29.60
C PRO A 274 -16.57 -18.56 29.63
N PRO A 275 -16.88 -17.49 28.86
CA PRO A 275 -18.20 -16.88 28.88
C PRO A 275 -19.27 -17.94 28.56
N LYS A 276 -20.31 -18.00 29.40
CA LYS A 276 -21.44 -18.92 29.20
C LYS A 276 -22.21 -18.48 27.95
N SER A 277 -22.11 -19.30 26.90
CA SER A 277 -22.83 -19.21 25.63
C SER A 277 -22.66 -17.89 24.85
N SER A 278 -21.57 -17.79 24.10
CA SER A 278 -21.54 -16.98 22.88
C SER A 278 -21.81 -17.89 21.68
N VAL A 279 -22.63 -17.43 20.74
CA VAL A 279 -22.74 -18.04 19.40
C VAL A 279 -21.32 -18.33 18.87
N PRO A 280 -21.00 -19.57 18.44
CA PRO A 280 -19.65 -19.92 18.00
C PRO A 280 -19.25 -19.08 16.79
N ILE A 281 -17.99 -18.63 16.77
CA ILE A 281 -17.44 -17.85 15.66
C ILE A 281 -17.28 -18.75 14.44
N ALA A 282 -16.94 -20.01 14.66
CA ALA A 282 -16.78 -20.97 13.60
C ALA A 282 -17.58 -22.25 13.85
N GLU A 283 -18.27 -22.68 12.81
CA GLU A 283 -18.95 -23.96 12.66
C GLU A 283 -18.41 -24.61 11.36
N PRO A 284 -18.64 -25.90 11.11
CA PRO A 284 -18.26 -26.52 9.85
C PRO A 284 -18.78 -25.69 8.66
N LEU A 285 -17.85 -25.24 7.80
CA LEU A 285 -18.09 -24.41 6.61
C LEU A 285 -18.69 -23.01 6.85
N LEU A 286 -18.73 -22.52 8.11
CA LEU A 286 -19.28 -21.20 8.44
C LEU A 286 -18.40 -20.47 9.44
N LEU A 287 -17.91 -19.28 9.06
CA LEU A 287 -17.33 -18.30 9.98
C LEU A 287 -18.31 -17.13 10.14
N ARG A 288 -18.45 -16.60 11.35
CA ARG A 288 -19.28 -15.42 11.62
C ARG A 288 -18.80 -14.63 12.83
N ASN A 289 -18.91 -13.30 12.74
CA ASN A 289 -18.69 -12.38 13.86
C ASN A 289 -19.80 -11.33 13.87
N GLU A 290 -19.76 -10.32 14.73
CA GLU A 290 -20.82 -9.32 14.82
C GLU A 290 -21.09 -8.50 13.53
N PHE A 291 -20.22 -8.59 12.51
CA PHE A 291 -20.34 -7.83 11.26
C PHE A 291 -20.92 -8.64 10.10
N PHE A 292 -20.44 -9.88 9.87
CA PHE A 292 -20.82 -10.67 8.69
C PHE A 292 -20.65 -12.18 8.88
N GLU A 293 -21.19 -12.94 7.91
CA GLU A 293 -21.06 -14.39 7.75
C GLU A 293 -20.22 -14.71 6.50
N VAL A 294 -19.36 -15.71 6.62
CA VAL A 294 -18.55 -16.29 5.54
C VAL A 294 -18.87 -17.76 5.43
N HIS A 295 -19.38 -18.18 4.28
CA HIS A 295 -19.62 -19.58 4.01
C HIS A 295 -18.53 -20.12 3.09
N ILE A 296 -17.95 -21.25 3.49
CA ILE A 296 -16.93 -21.97 2.72
C ILE A 296 -17.62 -22.93 1.76
N HIS A 297 -17.15 -22.97 0.51
CA HIS A 297 -17.72 -23.85 -0.51
C HIS A 297 -17.17 -25.26 -0.35
N GLU A 298 -18.05 -26.25 -0.20
CA GLU A 298 -17.65 -27.64 0.03
C GLU A 298 -16.87 -28.23 -1.16
N GLU A 299 -17.32 -27.97 -2.40
CA GLU A 299 -16.67 -28.54 -3.59
C GLU A 299 -15.40 -27.79 -4.03
N THR A 300 -15.32 -26.47 -3.85
CA THR A 300 -14.19 -25.68 -4.35
C THR A 300 -13.14 -25.36 -3.29
N GLY A 301 -13.50 -25.42 -2.01
CA GLY A 301 -12.64 -25.07 -0.87
C GLY A 301 -12.45 -23.57 -0.67
N GLY A 302 -13.00 -22.74 -1.57
CA GLY A 302 -12.96 -21.28 -1.49
C GLY A 302 -14.13 -20.68 -0.72
N ILE A 303 -14.36 -19.38 -0.95
CA ILE A 303 -15.48 -18.64 -0.35
C ILE A 303 -16.71 -18.79 -1.24
N ALA A 304 -17.75 -19.46 -0.74
CA ALA A 304 -19.04 -19.55 -1.41
C ALA A 304 -19.75 -18.19 -1.39
N GLN A 305 -19.82 -17.58 -0.21
CA GLN A 305 -20.45 -16.28 -0.02
C GLN A 305 -19.89 -15.55 1.20
N ILE A 306 -19.70 -14.24 1.04
CA ILE A 306 -19.60 -13.27 2.15
C ILE A 306 -20.88 -12.46 2.13
N LYS A 307 -21.58 -12.39 3.26
CA LYS A 307 -22.81 -11.60 3.37
C LYS A 307 -22.99 -11.06 4.77
N GLU A 308 -23.73 -9.97 4.87
CA GLU A 308 -24.25 -9.51 6.15
C GLU A 308 -25.36 -10.44 6.67
N TYR A 309 -25.75 -10.25 7.92
CA TYR A 309 -26.80 -11.04 8.55
C TYR A 309 -28.18 -10.86 7.91
N GLY A 310 -29.00 -11.90 8.02
CA GLY A 310 -30.36 -11.92 7.51
C GLY A 310 -30.44 -12.25 6.02
N ARG A 311 -31.41 -11.66 5.32
CA ARG A 311 -31.68 -11.89 3.90
C ARG A 311 -30.91 -10.93 3.00
N LYS A 312 -29.61 -10.76 3.27
CA LYS A 312 -28.71 -9.92 2.49
C LYS A 312 -28.06 -10.74 1.37
N PRO A 313 -27.83 -10.14 0.19
CA PRO A 313 -27.24 -10.84 -0.95
C PRO A 313 -25.77 -11.19 -0.67
N ASN A 314 -25.25 -12.13 -1.45
CA ASN A 314 -23.82 -12.41 -1.48
C ASN A 314 -23.07 -11.19 -2.05
N ARG A 315 -22.05 -10.74 -1.31
CA ARG A 315 -21.19 -9.61 -1.67
C ARG A 315 -19.93 -10.05 -2.42
N LEU A 316 -19.40 -11.22 -2.09
CA LEU A 316 -18.15 -11.72 -2.66
C LEU A 316 -18.05 -13.24 -2.56
N SER A 317 -17.59 -13.87 -3.64
CA SER A 317 -17.15 -15.27 -3.70
C SER A 317 -15.68 -15.32 -4.12
N GLN A 318 -15.00 -16.40 -3.76
CA GLN A 318 -13.60 -16.63 -4.12
C GLN A 318 -13.35 -18.10 -4.45
N GLN A 319 -12.52 -18.36 -5.47
CA GLN A 319 -11.98 -19.70 -5.74
C GLN A 319 -10.54 -19.61 -6.27
N LEU A 320 -9.74 -20.65 -6.02
CA LEU A 320 -8.41 -20.78 -6.63
C LEU A 320 -8.55 -21.42 -8.02
N ALA A 321 -7.72 -20.99 -8.97
CA ALA A 321 -7.67 -21.63 -10.27
C ALA A 321 -6.31 -21.41 -10.95
N TYR A 322 -6.04 -22.27 -11.93
CA TYR A 322 -5.03 -22.09 -12.96
C TYR A 322 -5.72 -21.61 -14.24
N ARG A 323 -5.18 -20.56 -14.86
CA ARG A 323 -5.60 -20.05 -16.15
C ARG A 323 -4.69 -20.59 -17.25
N PHE A 324 -5.28 -21.27 -18.22
CA PHE A 324 -4.60 -21.73 -19.43
C PHE A 324 -4.52 -20.61 -20.48
N PRO A 325 -3.48 -20.62 -21.35
CA PRO A 325 -3.32 -19.64 -22.42
C PRO A 325 -4.43 -19.74 -23.47
N TYR A 326 -5.05 -20.92 -23.61
CA TYR A 326 -6.15 -21.18 -24.52
C TYR A 326 -7.34 -21.80 -23.79
N GLN A 327 -8.54 -21.55 -24.28
CA GLN A 327 -9.75 -22.16 -23.74
C GLN A 327 -9.71 -23.68 -23.89
N ARG A 328 -10.12 -24.37 -22.84
CA ARG A 328 -10.39 -25.81 -22.81
C ARG A 328 -11.86 -26.06 -23.13
N ASN A 329 -12.14 -27.14 -23.87
CA ASN A 329 -13.49 -27.64 -24.06
C ASN A 329 -13.73 -28.75 -23.04
N ILE A 330 -14.70 -28.55 -22.15
CA ILE A 330 -15.06 -29.52 -21.13
C ILE A 330 -16.38 -30.17 -21.55
N SER A 331 -16.31 -31.44 -21.93
CA SER A 331 -17.49 -32.24 -22.23
C SER A 331 -18.05 -32.80 -20.93
N THR A 332 -19.26 -32.37 -20.56
CA THR A 332 -19.92 -32.87 -19.35
C THR A 332 -21.05 -33.81 -19.76
N PRO A 333 -21.06 -35.07 -19.30
CA PRO A 333 -22.13 -36.02 -19.60
C PRO A 333 -23.45 -35.58 -18.98
N GLY A 334 -24.51 -35.53 -19.80
CA GLY A 334 -25.85 -35.12 -19.36
C GLY A 334 -26.91 -36.16 -19.70
N ALA A 335 -27.97 -36.24 -18.89
CA ALA A 335 -29.10 -37.16 -19.12
C ALA A 335 -29.86 -36.87 -20.44
N LEU A 336 -29.68 -35.68 -21.01
CA LEU A 336 -30.28 -35.22 -22.27
C LEU A 336 -29.24 -35.11 -23.41
N GLY A 337 -28.03 -35.64 -23.22
CA GLY A 337 -26.88 -35.52 -24.13
C GLY A 337 -25.72 -34.75 -23.50
N ASP A 338 -24.52 -34.93 -24.07
CA ASP A 338 -23.33 -34.22 -23.65
C ASP A 338 -23.41 -32.75 -24.07
N TRP A 339 -22.96 -31.86 -23.18
CA TRP A 339 -22.79 -30.44 -23.49
C TRP A 339 -21.34 -30.01 -23.30
N ASP A 340 -20.85 -29.18 -24.22
CA ASP A 340 -19.48 -28.66 -24.16
C ASP A 340 -19.47 -27.27 -23.55
N THR A 341 -18.71 -27.11 -22.46
CA THR A 341 -18.45 -25.79 -21.86
C THR A 341 -17.03 -25.37 -22.16
N LYS A 342 -16.86 -24.15 -22.69
CA LYS A 342 -15.53 -23.57 -22.91
C LYS A 342 -15.10 -22.78 -21.69
N THR A 343 -13.93 -23.10 -21.15
CA THR A 343 -13.34 -22.35 -20.02
C THR A 343 -11.83 -22.24 -20.18
N PRO A 344 -11.21 -21.08 -19.92
CA PRO A 344 -9.76 -20.98 -19.83
C PRO A 344 -9.23 -21.40 -18.45
N TYR A 345 -10.07 -21.94 -17.55
CA TYR A 345 -9.69 -22.25 -16.17
C TYR A 345 -9.76 -23.73 -15.83
N SER A 346 -8.83 -24.15 -14.98
CA SER A 346 -8.87 -25.41 -14.25
C SER A 346 -10.09 -25.51 -13.32
N ALA A 347 -10.31 -26.70 -12.76
CA ALA A 347 -11.25 -26.92 -11.65
C ALA A 347 -10.51 -27.37 -10.39
N THR A 348 -11.25 -27.48 -9.29
CA THR A 348 -10.76 -28.06 -8.03
C THR A 348 -11.46 -29.38 -7.72
N ARG A 349 -10.77 -30.26 -6.97
CA ARG A 349 -11.31 -31.55 -6.52
C ARG A 349 -10.68 -31.97 -5.20
N ALA A 350 -11.18 -33.09 -4.65
CA ALA A 350 -10.69 -33.71 -3.42
C ALA A 350 -10.64 -32.75 -2.24
N VAL A 351 -11.59 -31.81 -2.18
CA VAL A 351 -11.62 -30.77 -1.16
C VAL A 351 -11.98 -31.36 0.19
N LYS A 352 -11.25 -30.94 1.21
CA LYS A 352 -11.54 -31.18 2.62
C LYS A 352 -11.58 -29.85 3.34
N ALA A 353 -12.49 -29.72 4.29
CA ALA A 353 -12.60 -28.55 5.16
C ALA A 353 -12.55 -28.99 6.62
N GLU A 354 -11.63 -28.42 7.38
CA GLU A 354 -11.38 -28.75 8.78
C GLU A 354 -11.57 -27.51 9.65
N LEU A 355 -12.37 -27.64 10.71
CA LEU A 355 -12.57 -26.61 11.73
C LEU A 355 -11.43 -26.73 12.75
N THR A 356 -10.47 -25.81 12.72
CA THR A 356 -9.25 -25.84 13.56
C THR A 356 -9.34 -24.91 14.77
N CYS A 357 -10.26 -23.94 14.78
CA CYS A 357 -10.56 -23.11 15.94
C CYS A 357 -12.01 -22.65 15.93
N ALA A 358 -12.74 -22.84 17.03
CA ALA A 358 -14.15 -22.46 17.15
C ALA A 358 -14.41 -21.17 17.95
N GLY A 359 -13.40 -20.63 18.62
CA GLY A 359 -13.52 -19.49 19.53
C GLY A 359 -12.74 -19.67 20.85
N PRO A 360 -12.95 -18.77 21.83
CA PRO A 360 -14.04 -17.79 21.90
C PRO A 360 -13.80 -16.47 21.14
N GLY A 361 -12.56 -16.13 20.79
CA GLY A 361 -12.21 -14.84 20.15
C GLY A 361 -11.92 -14.92 18.66
N MET A 362 -11.43 -16.07 18.20
CA MET A 362 -11.09 -16.35 16.80
C MET A 362 -11.80 -17.61 16.29
N GLY A 363 -12.26 -17.57 15.05
CA GLY A 363 -12.68 -18.74 14.29
C GLY A 363 -11.70 -19.03 13.16
N GLU A 364 -11.39 -20.31 12.93
CA GLU A 364 -10.47 -20.73 11.87
C GLU A 364 -11.00 -21.99 11.16
N ILE A 365 -11.07 -21.92 9.83
CA ILE A 365 -11.34 -23.06 8.95
C ILE A 365 -10.17 -23.20 7.98
N VAL A 366 -9.68 -24.42 7.83
CA VAL A 366 -8.65 -24.78 6.87
C VAL A 366 -9.27 -25.63 5.78
N THR A 367 -9.07 -25.26 4.52
CA THR A 367 -9.42 -26.11 3.38
C THR A 367 -8.18 -26.59 2.66
N THR A 368 -8.24 -27.83 2.15
CA THR A 368 -7.19 -28.41 1.32
C THR A 368 -7.80 -29.09 0.11
N GLY A 369 -7.10 -29.11 -1.02
CA GLY A 369 -7.55 -29.82 -2.21
C GLY A 369 -6.54 -29.78 -3.35
N GLU A 370 -7.01 -30.16 -4.53
CA GLU A 370 -6.22 -30.19 -5.76
C GLU A 370 -6.81 -29.23 -6.80
N ILE A 371 -5.95 -28.47 -7.49
CA ILE A 371 -6.24 -27.77 -8.73
C ILE A 371 -5.84 -28.71 -9.88
N TYR A 372 -6.77 -29.03 -10.79
CA TYR A 372 -6.53 -30.02 -11.85
C TYR A 372 -7.06 -29.56 -13.22
N ASP A 373 -6.43 -30.04 -14.28
CA ASP A 373 -6.90 -29.87 -15.66
C ASP A 373 -8.00 -30.89 -15.96
N GLN A 374 -9.22 -30.41 -16.20
CA GLN A 374 -10.39 -31.25 -16.44
C GLN A 374 -10.31 -32.04 -17.76
N VAL A 375 -9.45 -31.63 -18.71
CA VAL A 375 -9.29 -32.33 -20.00
C VAL A 375 -8.30 -33.48 -19.89
N SER A 376 -7.14 -33.24 -19.27
CA SER A 376 -6.08 -34.25 -19.14
C SER A 376 -6.18 -35.07 -17.86
N ASP A 377 -7.07 -34.69 -16.94
CA ASP A 377 -7.21 -35.26 -15.59
C ASP A 377 -5.93 -35.18 -14.74
N THR A 378 -5.05 -34.22 -15.07
CA THR A 378 -3.76 -34.04 -14.40
C THR A 378 -3.86 -33.03 -13.27
N THR A 379 -3.18 -33.33 -12.15
CA THR A 379 -3.06 -32.39 -11.03
C THR A 379 -2.03 -31.33 -11.37
N LEU A 380 -2.42 -30.06 -11.25
CA LEU A 380 -1.57 -28.91 -11.54
C LEU A 380 -0.89 -28.40 -10.28
N ALA A 381 -1.64 -28.35 -9.17
CA ALA A 381 -1.13 -27.99 -7.85
C ALA A 381 -2.02 -28.57 -6.73
N THR A 382 -1.46 -28.80 -5.55
CA THR A 382 -2.25 -28.92 -4.31
C THR A 382 -2.36 -27.55 -3.66
N PHE A 383 -3.40 -27.33 -2.86
CA PHE A 383 -3.59 -26.08 -2.14
C PHE A 383 -3.98 -26.29 -0.68
N ARG A 384 -3.63 -25.32 0.15
CA ARG A 384 -4.13 -25.13 1.51
C ARG A 384 -4.59 -23.68 1.68
N GLN A 385 -5.86 -23.45 2.01
CA GLN A 385 -6.38 -22.13 2.38
C GLN A 385 -6.72 -22.11 3.87
N THR A 386 -6.29 -21.07 4.58
CA THR A 386 -6.67 -20.83 5.99
C THR A 386 -7.51 -19.56 6.05
N PHE A 387 -8.74 -19.69 6.53
CA PHE A 387 -9.68 -18.60 6.73
C PHE A 387 -9.78 -18.28 8.22
N GLN A 388 -9.42 -17.06 8.60
CA GLN A 388 -9.44 -16.61 9.99
C GLN A 388 -10.37 -15.41 10.16
N LEU A 389 -11.29 -15.50 11.12
CA LEU A 389 -12.21 -14.43 11.47
C LEU A 389 -12.15 -14.15 12.96
N TRP A 390 -12.02 -12.86 13.30
CA TRP A 390 -11.93 -12.41 14.68
C TRP A 390 -13.19 -11.66 15.11
N ARG A 391 -13.58 -11.82 16.38
CA ARG A 391 -14.48 -10.84 17.04
C ARG A 391 -13.79 -9.48 17.10
N GLY A 392 -14.57 -8.41 16.98
CA GLY A 392 -14.07 -7.04 17.00
C GLY A 392 -13.46 -6.57 15.69
N ARG A 393 -13.28 -7.41 14.65
CA ARG A 393 -12.66 -7.02 13.38
C ARG A 393 -13.61 -7.27 12.18
N PRO A 394 -13.94 -6.25 11.38
CA PRO A 394 -14.74 -6.42 10.16
C PRO A 394 -13.87 -6.91 8.98
N ILE A 395 -12.96 -7.86 9.23
CA ILE A 395 -11.97 -8.33 8.27
C ILE A 395 -11.87 -9.86 8.36
N LEU A 396 -11.96 -10.53 7.21
CA LEU A 396 -11.61 -11.94 7.03
C LEU A 396 -10.17 -12.04 6.53
N ASP A 397 -9.31 -12.75 7.24
CA ASP A 397 -7.94 -13.02 6.81
C ASP A 397 -7.88 -14.36 6.06
N VAL A 398 -7.24 -14.38 4.88
CA VAL A 398 -7.13 -15.56 4.00
C VAL A 398 -5.65 -15.80 3.68
N LYS A 399 -5.09 -16.90 4.19
CA LYS A 399 -3.77 -17.39 3.78
C LYS A 399 -3.94 -18.49 2.72
N ILE A 400 -3.14 -18.45 1.67
CA ILE A 400 -3.13 -19.42 0.57
C ILE A 400 -1.73 -19.99 0.44
N GLU A 401 -1.62 -21.31 0.39
CA GLU A 401 -0.38 -22.05 0.15
C GLU A 401 -0.60 -22.97 -1.06
N LEU A 402 0.36 -23.04 -1.99
CA LEU A 402 0.28 -23.83 -3.21
C LEU A 402 1.52 -24.72 -3.39
N GLU A 403 1.34 -26.02 -3.59
CA GLU A 403 2.43 -26.89 -4.05
C GLU A 403 2.23 -27.18 -5.54
N VAL A 404 3.01 -26.47 -6.36
CA VAL A 404 2.85 -26.46 -7.82
C VAL A 404 3.61 -27.62 -8.47
N GLN A 405 2.89 -28.41 -9.27
CA GLN A 405 3.45 -29.48 -10.12
C GLN A 405 3.67 -29.00 -11.56
N THR A 406 2.80 -28.12 -12.06
CA THR A 406 2.91 -27.52 -13.41
C THR A 406 3.13 -26.02 -13.31
N LEU A 407 4.30 -25.54 -13.72
CA LEU A 407 4.63 -24.13 -13.74
C LEU A 407 4.00 -23.41 -14.95
N PRO A 408 3.46 -22.19 -14.80
CA PRO A 408 3.07 -21.36 -15.94
C PRO A 408 4.29 -20.91 -16.75
N ASP A 409 4.10 -20.68 -18.05
CA ASP A 409 5.11 -20.18 -18.98
C ASP A 409 4.54 -19.17 -20.00
N GLY A 410 5.42 -18.38 -20.62
CA GLY A 410 5.06 -17.46 -21.70
C GLY A 410 4.41 -16.16 -21.20
N ASN A 411 3.29 -15.78 -21.81
CA ASN A 411 2.65 -14.49 -21.51
C ASN A 411 2.02 -14.52 -20.10
N PRO A 412 2.53 -13.73 -19.15
CA PRO A 412 2.06 -13.79 -17.76
C PRO A 412 0.60 -13.39 -17.62
N TRP A 413 0.07 -12.55 -18.51
CA TRP A 413 -1.31 -12.11 -18.42
C TRP A 413 -2.33 -13.15 -18.87
N ASP A 414 -1.90 -14.27 -19.47
CA ASP A 414 -2.79 -15.32 -19.98
C ASP A 414 -2.50 -16.71 -19.39
N HIS A 415 -1.39 -16.88 -18.65
CA HIS A 415 -0.96 -18.16 -18.10
C HIS A 415 -0.47 -18.02 -16.65
N TYR A 416 -1.29 -18.43 -15.66
CA TYR A 416 -0.99 -18.20 -14.23
C TYR A 416 -1.87 -19.01 -13.27
N TYR A 417 -1.44 -19.14 -12.01
CA TYR A 417 -2.33 -19.43 -10.88
C TYR A 417 -2.89 -18.13 -10.30
N ALA A 418 -4.15 -18.11 -9.91
CA ALA A 418 -4.81 -16.94 -9.33
C ALA A 418 -5.80 -17.28 -8.21
N ALA A 419 -5.98 -16.31 -7.31
CA ALA A 419 -7.18 -16.19 -6.51
C ALA A 419 -8.22 -15.40 -7.31
N ARG A 420 -9.32 -16.06 -7.67
CA ARG A 420 -10.40 -15.50 -8.47
C ARG A 420 -11.52 -15.05 -7.56
N PHE A 421 -11.89 -13.79 -7.65
CA PHE A 421 -12.96 -13.16 -6.90
C PHE A 421 -14.13 -12.84 -7.82
N ALA A 422 -15.36 -12.99 -7.32
CA ALA A 422 -16.57 -12.66 -8.06
C ALA A 422 -17.58 -11.93 -7.16
N TRP A 423 -18.30 -10.96 -7.72
CA TRP A 423 -19.32 -10.19 -7.02
C TRP A 423 -20.63 -10.13 -7.81
N GLY A 424 -21.71 -9.71 -7.15
CA GLY A 424 -23.07 -9.82 -7.67
C GLY A 424 -23.39 -8.79 -8.75
N ASP A 425 -23.10 -7.52 -8.49
CA ASP A 425 -23.50 -6.40 -9.36
C ASP A 425 -22.44 -6.05 -10.41
N SER A 426 -22.81 -6.13 -11.69
CA SER A 426 -21.95 -5.71 -12.80
C SER A 426 -21.75 -4.20 -12.90
N THR A 427 -22.56 -3.41 -12.20
CA THR A 427 -22.50 -1.95 -12.18
C THR A 427 -21.76 -1.38 -10.98
N ALA A 428 -21.18 -2.25 -10.12
CA ALA A 428 -20.37 -1.85 -9.00
C ALA A 428 -19.24 -0.90 -9.43
N SER A 429 -19.03 0.16 -8.65
CA SER A 429 -17.88 1.05 -8.81
C SER A 429 -16.63 0.33 -8.32
N LEU A 430 -15.58 0.36 -9.15
CA LEU A 430 -14.33 -0.33 -8.87
C LEU A 430 -13.21 0.69 -8.68
N THR A 431 -12.53 0.58 -7.55
CA THR A 431 -11.43 1.46 -7.16
C THR A 431 -10.21 0.63 -6.80
N ARG A 432 -9.01 1.10 -7.13
CA ARG A 432 -7.73 0.48 -6.79
C ARG A 432 -6.84 1.48 -6.08
N SER A 433 -5.85 0.98 -5.35
CA SER A 433 -4.78 1.82 -4.83
C SER A 433 -3.76 2.15 -5.93
N LEU A 434 -3.39 3.42 -6.05
CA LEU A 434 -2.22 3.87 -6.82
C LEU A 434 -1.53 4.98 -6.01
N LEU A 435 -0.25 4.84 -5.69
CA LEU A 435 0.50 5.84 -4.91
C LEU A 435 -0.20 6.28 -3.61
N GLU A 436 -0.73 5.32 -2.86
CA GLU A 436 -1.51 5.53 -1.61
C GLU A 436 -2.84 6.29 -1.76
N SER A 437 -3.30 6.55 -2.99
CA SER A 437 -4.59 7.17 -3.27
C SER A 437 -5.56 6.25 -4.03
N ALA A 438 -6.84 6.58 -3.92
CA ALA A 438 -7.96 5.86 -4.52
C ALA A 438 -8.19 6.30 -5.96
N HIS A 439 -7.97 5.40 -6.91
CA HIS A 439 -8.21 5.68 -8.33
C HIS A 439 -9.06 4.61 -8.98
N ALA A 440 -9.89 5.00 -9.94
CA ALA A 440 -10.50 4.05 -10.84
C ALA A 440 -9.43 3.47 -11.81
N PHE A 441 -9.81 2.49 -12.62
CA PHE A 441 -8.96 1.99 -13.71
C PHE A 441 -9.77 1.67 -14.96
N GLN A 442 -9.08 1.63 -16.09
CA GLN A 442 -9.63 1.25 -17.38
C GLN A 442 -9.02 -0.06 -17.88
N GLY A 443 -9.80 -0.84 -18.63
CA GLY A 443 -9.35 -2.08 -19.24
C GLY A 443 -9.41 -3.29 -18.31
N GLU A 444 -8.70 -4.35 -18.71
CA GLU A 444 -8.70 -5.63 -17.99
C GLU A 444 -7.54 -5.77 -17.02
N ARG A 445 -6.45 -5.01 -17.16
CA ARG A 445 -5.20 -5.23 -16.44
C ARG A 445 -4.87 -3.97 -15.65
N PHE A 446 -4.55 -4.14 -14.38
CA PHE A 446 -4.21 -3.00 -13.53
C PHE A 446 -3.34 -3.45 -12.36
N GLU A 447 -2.78 -2.46 -11.67
CA GLU A 447 -1.98 -2.65 -10.47
C GLU A 447 -2.68 -2.10 -9.23
N GLY A 448 -2.59 -2.80 -8.10
CA GLY A 448 -3.15 -2.33 -6.84
C GLY A 448 -2.48 -2.99 -5.65
N PRO A 449 -1.23 -2.64 -5.30
CA PRO A 449 -0.48 -3.35 -4.26
C PRO A 449 -1.15 -3.31 -2.87
N HIS A 450 -1.93 -2.27 -2.57
CA HIS A 450 -2.58 -2.12 -1.27
C HIS A 450 -3.98 -2.73 -1.26
N TYR A 451 -4.83 -2.31 -2.20
CA TYR A 451 -6.21 -2.79 -2.25
C TYR A 451 -6.89 -2.68 -3.63
N PHE A 452 -8.00 -3.40 -3.73
CA PHE A 452 -9.06 -3.23 -4.71
C PHE A 452 -10.42 -3.22 -4.00
N GLU A 453 -11.25 -2.21 -4.30
CA GLU A 453 -12.56 -2.01 -3.68
C GLU A 453 -13.68 -2.17 -4.72
N ILE A 454 -14.74 -2.86 -4.29
CA ILE A 454 -16.00 -3.04 -4.99
C ILE A 454 -17.08 -2.33 -4.19
N ALA A 455 -17.62 -1.24 -4.72
CA ALA A 455 -18.67 -0.45 -4.08
C ALA A 455 -20.01 -0.54 -4.84
N GLU A 456 -21.08 -0.89 -4.13
CA GLU A 456 -22.45 -1.00 -4.63
C GLU A 456 -23.36 -0.09 -3.77
N GLY A 457 -23.50 1.17 -4.18
CA GLY A 457 -24.19 2.17 -3.36
C GLY A 457 -23.41 2.49 -2.08
N GLU A 458 -24.02 2.24 -0.91
CA GLU A 458 -23.35 2.42 0.38
C GLU A 458 -22.52 1.20 0.81
N GLU A 459 -22.87 0.02 0.29
CA GLU A 459 -22.24 -1.25 0.64
C GLU A 459 -20.93 -1.41 -0.15
N ARG A 460 -19.87 -1.89 0.52
CA ARG A 460 -18.55 -2.05 -0.10
C ARG A 460 -17.80 -3.25 0.44
N VAL A 461 -17.02 -3.87 -0.43
CA VAL A 461 -16.08 -4.94 -0.08
C VAL A 461 -14.71 -4.56 -0.62
N THR A 462 -13.71 -4.56 0.26
CA THR A 462 -12.34 -4.21 -0.08
C THR A 462 -11.46 -5.45 0.07
N ILE A 463 -10.79 -5.83 -1.01
CA ILE A 463 -9.76 -6.86 -1.01
C ILE A 463 -8.42 -6.16 -0.77
N LEU A 464 -7.77 -6.50 0.33
CA LEU A 464 -6.46 -5.99 0.74
C LEU A 464 -5.40 -6.98 0.26
N ASN A 465 -4.46 -6.48 -0.53
CA ASN A 465 -3.61 -7.31 -1.38
C ASN A 465 -2.24 -7.65 -0.80
N HIS A 466 -1.88 -7.10 0.38
CA HIS A 466 -0.61 -7.39 1.08
C HIS A 466 0.63 -7.22 0.18
N GLY A 467 0.62 -6.18 -0.67
CA GLY A 467 1.71 -5.87 -1.59
C GLY A 467 1.71 -6.67 -2.90
N LEU A 468 0.75 -7.58 -3.12
CA LEU A 468 0.58 -8.30 -4.37
C LEU A 468 -0.02 -7.36 -5.43
N PRO A 469 0.71 -6.99 -6.50
CA PRO A 469 0.33 -5.81 -7.25
C PRO A 469 -0.53 -6.10 -8.49
N PHE A 470 -0.41 -7.27 -9.14
CA PHE A 470 -0.98 -7.47 -10.47
C PHE A 470 -2.33 -8.18 -10.46
N HIS A 471 -3.32 -7.55 -11.09
CA HIS A 471 -4.68 -8.08 -11.16
C HIS A 471 -5.24 -7.99 -12.57
N ARG A 472 -6.09 -8.96 -12.92
CA ARG A 472 -6.81 -8.99 -14.18
C ARG A 472 -8.31 -9.10 -13.96
N LYS A 473 -9.08 -8.10 -14.42
CA LYS A 473 -10.53 -8.18 -14.53
C LYS A 473 -10.92 -9.14 -15.65
N THR A 474 -11.79 -10.11 -15.33
CA THR A 474 -12.22 -11.15 -16.28
C THR A 474 -13.73 -11.09 -16.45
N GLY A 475 -14.18 -10.22 -17.37
CA GLY A 475 -15.60 -9.89 -17.51
C GLY A 475 -16.09 -8.83 -16.51
N PRO A 476 -17.39 -8.57 -16.41
CA PRO A 476 -17.91 -7.43 -15.66
C PRO A 476 -17.86 -7.61 -14.14
N ARG A 477 -17.81 -8.85 -13.65
CA ARG A 477 -18.07 -9.23 -12.25
C ARG A 477 -17.03 -10.15 -11.63
N MET A 478 -15.86 -10.26 -12.25
CA MET A 478 -14.80 -11.14 -11.75
C MET A 478 -13.44 -10.49 -11.86
N LEU A 479 -12.57 -10.84 -10.92
CA LEU A 479 -11.19 -10.39 -10.84
C LEU A 479 -10.29 -11.57 -10.51
N ASP A 480 -9.22 -11.74 -11.26
CA ASP A 480 -8.14 -12.65 -10.94
C ASP A 480 -6.99 -11.85 -10.31
N SER A 481 -6.63 -12.18 -9.07
CA SER A 481 -5.39 -11.73 -8.44
C SER A 481 -4.32 -12.80 -8.65
N MET A 482 -3.25 -12.43 -9.35
CA MET A 482 -2.25 -13.36 -9.85
C MET A 482 -1.34 -13.83 -8.72
N LEU A 483 -1.22 -15.14 -8.50
CA LEU A 483 -0.40 -15.72 -7.43
C LEU A 483 0.93 -16.23 -7.97
N ILE A 484 0.92 -16.94 -9.11
CA ILE A 484 2.13 -17.53 -9.70
C ILE A 484 2.08 -17.37 -11.21
N VAL A 485 3.14 -16.78 -11.77
CA VAL A 485 3.43 -16.65 -13.21
C VAL A 485 4.79 -17.30 -13.50
N GLU A 486 5.25 -17.28 -14.76
CA GLU A 486 6.60 -17.71 -15.13
C GLU A 486 7.66 -16.99 -14.28
N GLY A 487 8.58 -17.75 -13.68
CA GLY A 487 9.68 -17.22 -12.87
C GLY A 487 9.36 -16.94 -11.40
N GLU A 488 8.11 -17.08 -10.96
CA GLU A 488 7.73 -16.86 -9.55
C GLU A 488 8.09 -18.07 -8.66
N THR A 489 8.83 -17.83 -7.57
CA THR A 489 9.24 -18.87 -6.62
C THR A 489 8.38 -18.92 -5.36
N LYS A 490 7.69 -17.83 -4.99
CA LYS A 490 6.84 -17.80 -3.80
C LYS A 490 5.63 -18.72 -3.95
N ARG A 491 5.26 -19.37 -2.84
CA ARG A 491 4.14 -20.33 -2.78
C ARG A 491 3.11 -20.00 -1.70
N GLU A 492 3.36 -18.96 -0.92
CA GLU A 492 2.46 -18.48 0.14
C GLU A 492 1.99 -17.06 -0.16
N PHE A 493 0.68 -16.83 -0.06
CA PHE A 493 0.04 -15.56 -0.35
C PHE A 493 -1.00 -15.25 0.71
N GLN A 494 -1.29 -13.96 0.88
CA GLN A 494 -2.25 -13.49 1.87
C GLN A 494 -3.17 -12.45 1.25
N PHE A 495 -4.44 -12.54 1.58
CA PHE A 495 -5.44 -11.50 1.36
C PHE A 495 -6.15 -11.22 2.67
N SER A 496 -6.64 -9.99 2.82
CA SER A 496 -7.61 -9.66 3.86
C SER A 496 -8.83 -9.04 3.19
N ILE A 497 -10.03 -9.44 3.58
CA ILE A 497 -11.28 -9.00 2.95
C ILE A 497 -12.07 -8.20 3.98
N ALA A 498 -12.18 -6.89 3.77
CA ALA A 498 -12.90 -5.99 4.64
C ALA A 498 -14.31 -5.73 4.11
N VAL A 499 -15.29 -5.69 5.02
CA VAL A 499 -16.71 -5.50 4.68
C VAL A 499 -17.23 -4.19 5.29
N ASN A 500 -17.83 -3.35 4.46
CA ASN A 500 -18.51 -2.11 4.84
C ASN A 500 -17.64 -1.12 5.65
N GLN A 501 -16.41 -0.89 5.18
CA GLN A 501 -15.43 0.02 5.79
C GLN A 501 -15.08 1.17 4.84
N ASN A 502 -15.22 2.42 5.30
CA ASN A 502 -15.30 3.60 4.42
C ASN A 502 -13.97 4.19 3.92
N PHE A 503 -12.81 3.63 4.25
CA PHE A 503 -11.51 4.20 3.88
C PHE A 503 -10.51 3.08 3.57
N PRO A 504 -10.45 2.62 2.31
CA PRO A 504 -9.70 1.42 1.94
C PRO A 504 -8.19 1.56 2.18
N MET A 505 -7.63 2.76 2.05
CA MET A 505 -6.21 2.98 2.32
C MET A 505 -5.86 2.82 3.81
N GLN A 506 -6.74 3.24 4.73
CA GLN A 506 -6.54 2.98 6.16
C GLN A 506 -6.55 1.46 6.46
N LEU A 507 -7.45 0.72 5.81
CA LEU A 507 -7.55 -0.74 5.98
C LEU A 507 -6.31 -1.46 5.47
N ALA A 508 -5.80 -1.07 4.30
CA ALA A 508 -4.60 -1.67 3.74
C ALA A 508 -3.38 -1.41 4.64
N ARG A 509 -3.17 -0.17 5.10
CA ARG A 509 -2.08 0.13 6.05
C ARG A 509 -2.28 -0.57 7.38
N ASN A 510 -3.51 -0.74 7.87
CA ASN A 510 -3.77 -1.48 9.10
C ASN A 510 -3.25 -2.92 9.03
N VAL A 511 -3.44 -3.61 7.90
CA VAL A 511 -3.03 -5.02 7.75
C VAL A 511 -1.57 -5.19 7.32
N MET A 512 -0.97 -4.18 6.67
CA MET A 512 0.41 -4.25 6.15
C MET A 512 1.46 -3.69 7.12
N VAL A 513 1.13 -2.63 7.87
CA VAL A 513 2.08 -1.96 8.77
C VAL A 513 2.05 -2.61 10.16
N PRO A 514 3.18 -3.12 10.70
CA PRO A 514 3.19 -3.77 12.00
C PRO A 514 2.85 -2.82 13.16
N ALA A 515 2.32 -3.36 14.25
CA ALA A 515 2.22 -2.65 15.52
C ALA A 515 3.48 -2.90 16.35
N GLY A 516 3.95 -1.90 17.09
CA GLY A 516 5.08 -2.06 17.99
C GLY A 516 4.66 -2.86 19.22
N ASN A 517 5.44 -3.86 19.60
CA ASN A 517 5.18 -4.69 20.78
C ASN A 517 6.40 -4.62 21.71
N TYR A 518 6.20 -4.13 22.94
CA TYR A 518 7.27 -3.99 23.92
C TYR A 518 6.88 -4.62 25.26
N PRO A 519 7.34 -5.86 25.54
CA PRO A 519 7.23 -6.46 26.87
C PRO A 519 8.04 -5.68 27.90
N SER A 520 7.46 -5.42 29.06
CA SER A 520 8.11 -4.67 30.15
C SER A 520 7.78 -5.25 31.52
N GLN A 521 8.72 -5.14 32.45
CA GLN A 521 8.55 -5.49 33.88
C GLN A 521 8.12 -4.27 34.73
N ILE A 522 7.99 -3.10 34.10
CA ILE A 522 7.67 -1.81 34.72
C ILE A 522 6.49 -1.22 33.93
N GLY A 523 5.45 -0.80 34.64
CA GLY A 523 4.19 -0.31 34.06
C GLY A 523 3.10 -0.20 35.14
N PRO A 524 1.87 0.24 34.82
CA PRO A 524 1.49 0.96 33.60
C PRO A 524 2.19 2.32 33.48
N PRO A 525 2.16 2.99 32.31
CA PRO A 525 2.61 4.37 32.18
C PRO A 525 1.91 5.31 33.17
N ARG A 526 2.63 6.28 33.74
CA ARG A 526 2.07 7.23 34.73
C ARG A 526 0.90 8.05 34.19
N MET A 527 0.89 8.30 32.88
CA MET A 527 -0.14 9.07 32.18
C MET A 527 -1.42 8.27 31.87
N GLY A 528 -1.44 6.97 32.18
CA GLY A 528 -2.57 6.07 31.92
C GLY A 528 -2.16 4.82 31.16
N ASP A 529 -3.09 3.86 31.10
CA ASP A 529 -2.97 2.62 30.34
C ASP A 529 -3.21 2.79 28.83
N GLN A 530 -3.65 3.96 28.38
CA GLN A 530 -3.78 4.30 26.96
C GLN A 530 -3.55 5.79 26.71
N GLY A 531 -3.07 6.14 25.51
CA GLY A 531 -2.85 7.53 25.10
C GLY A 531 -2.59 7.67 23.59
N TRP A 532 -2.65 8.90 23.08
CA TRP A 532 -2.37 9.22 21.67
C TRP A 532 -1.32 10.32 21.56
N LEU A 533 -0.55 10.34 20.45
CA LEU A 533 0.48 11.36 20.20
C LEU A 533 0.10 12.31 19.07
N PHE A 534 -0.65 11.84 18.07
CA PHE A 534 -1.20 12.67 17.00
C PHE A 534 -2.66 12.32 16.74
N HIS A 535 -3.44 13.31 16.31
CA HIS A 535 -4.82 13.10 15.91
C HIS A 535 -5.15 13.95 14.67
N VAL A 536 -5.64 13.27 13.63
CA VAL A 536 -6.18 13.88 12.40
C VAL A 536 -7.70 13.72 12.43
N SER A 537 -8.44 14.81 12.27
CA SER A 537 -9.91 14.79 12.44
C SER A 537 -10.70 14.12 11.31
N VAL A 538 -10.07 13.86 10.16
CA VAL A 538 -10.72 13.25 8.99
C VAL A 538 -9.98 11.98 8.57
N SER A 539 -10.72 10.95 8.18
CA SER A 539 -10.14 9.63 7.90
C SER A 539 -9.49 9.49 6.52
N ASN A 540 -9.85 10.34 5.55
CA ASN A 540 -9.22 10.37 4.23
C ASN A 540 -7.89 11.13 4.19
N VAL A 541 -7.39 11.60 5.35
CA VAL A 541 -6.08 12.24 5.46
C VAL A 541 -5.22 11.46 6.44
N GLN A 542 -3.97 11.22 6.08
CA GLN A 542 -3.04 10.44 6.88
C GLN A 542 -1.72 11.17 7.06
N ILE A 543 -1.07 10.97 8.22
CA ILE A 543 0.31 11.38 8.41
C ILE A 543 1.22 10.28 7.85
N THR A 544 2.15 10.66 6.98
CA THR A 544 3.12 9.74 6.38
C THR A 544 4.50 9.88 7.02
N ARG A 545 4.88 11.07 7.48
CA ARG A 545 6.22 11.33 8.03
C ARG A 545 6.23 12.45 9.07
N VAL A 546 7.14 12.34 10.03
CA VAL A 546 7.60 13.44 10.89
C VAL A 546 9.01 13.84 10.44
N MET A 547 9.25 15.14 10.27
CA MET A 547 10.45 15.71 9.66
C MET A 547 10.96 16.89 10.47
N ASP A 548 12.20 17.29 10.23
CA ASP A 548 12.75 18.49 10.87
C ASP A 548 12.11 19.77 10.32
N LEU A 549 12.22 20.84 11.11
CA LEU A 549 11.97 22.18 10.63
C LEU A 549 12.98 22.50 9.53
N GLN A 550 12.52 23.13 8.46
CA GLN A 550 13.39 23.67 7.42
C GLN A 550 13.53 25.17 7.66
N GLU A 551 14.75 25.68 7.52
CA GLU A 551 14.99 27.11 7.62
C GLU A 551 14.13 27.82 6.58
N SER A 552 13.19 28.63 7.06
CA SER A 552 12.58 29.63 6.20
C SER A 552 13.72 30.48 5.65
N SER A 553 13.71 30.79 4.35
CA SER A 553 14.50 31.87 3.75
C SER A 553 14.04 33.26 4.25
N ARG A 554 13.84 33.40 5.56
CA ARG A 554 13.72 34.68 6.25
C ARG A 554 15.13 35.24 6.35
N GLU A 555 15.48 36.06 5.36
CA GLU A 555 16.49 37.08 5.54
C GLU A 555 16.21 37.83 6.84
N SER A 556 17.13 37.69 7.80
CA SER A 556 17.42 38.65 8.88
C SER A 556 16.24 39.28 9.62
N SER A 557 15.93 38.74 10.79
CA SER A 557 15.57 39.57 11.95
C SER A 557 16.49 39.15 13.11
N PRO A 558 17.49 39.97 13.50
CA PRO A 558 18.57 39.56 14.39
C PRO A 558 18.20 39.56 15.88
N GLU A 559 16.93 39.38 16.26
CA GLU A 559 16.47 39.61 17.64
C GLU A 559 15.61 38.48 18.26
N SER A 560 15.73 37.23 17.81
CA SER A 560 15.26 36.08 18.59
C SER A 560 16.42 35.13 18.91
N SER A 561 17.02 35.32 20.08
CA SER A 561 18.01 34.40 20.66
C SER A 561 17.35 33.10 21.09
N GLY A 562 17.18 32.16 20.15
CA GLY A 562 16.68 30.81 20.40
C GLY A 562 16.35 30.13 19.06
N LYS A 563 16.82 28.90 18.85
CA LYS A 563 16.38 28.12 17.68
C LYS A 563 14.94 27.68 17.94
N PRO A 564 13.97 27.96 17.06
CA PRO A 564 12.58 27.56 17.32
C PRO A 564 12.50 26.05 17.51
N ALA A 565 11.90 25.62 18.63
CA ALA A 565 11.64 24.21 18.90
C ALA A 565 10.37 23.78 18.16
N GLY A 566 10.48 22.75 17.32
CA GLY A 566 9.37 22.29 16.49
C GLY A 566 9.76 21.13 15.59
N PHE A 567 8.80 20.71 14.78
CA PHE A 567 8.99 19.70 13.74
C PHE A 567 7.91 19.88 12.67
N ALA A 568 8.07 19.20 11.54
CA ALA A 568 7.08 19.15 10.47
C ALA A 568 6.42 17.78 10.39
N VAL A 569 5.19 17.74 9.86
CA VAL A 569 4.52 16.49 9.48
C VAL A 569 4.12 16.55 8.01
N ARG A 570 4.19 15.41 7.32
CA ARG A 570 3.69 15.26 5.95
C ARG A 570 2.31 14.60 6.00
N LEU A 571 1.34 15.24 5.37
CA LEU A 571 -0.03 14.76 5.19
C LEU A 571 -0.26 14.33 3.74
N ILE A 572 -1.12 13.33 3.55
CA ILE A 572 -1.62 12.92 2.24
C ILE A 572 -3.15 12.77 2.29
N GLU A 573 -3.85 13.29 1.28
CA GLU A 573 -5.29 13.03 1.05
C GLU A 573 -5.47 11.82 0.12
N THR A 574 -6.28 10.84 0.51
CA THR A 574 -6.29 9.51 -0.14
C THR A 574 -7.51 9.25 -1.01
N GLU A 575 -8.58 10.03 -0.93
CA GLU A 575 -9.89 9.72 -1.56
C GLU A 575 -10.25 10.66 -2.72
N GLY A 576 -9.44 11.67 -3.02
CA GLY A 576 -9.71 12.67 -4.03
C GLY A 576 -10.76 13.69 -3.59
N ILE A 577 -10.85 13.97 -2.28
CA ILE A 577 -11.89 14.83 -1.73
C ILE A 577 -11.31 15.94 -0.87
N HIS A 578 -11.64 17.19 -1.23
CA HIS A 578 -11.31 18.37 -0.44
C HIS A 578 -11.86 18.30 0.98
N ARG A 579 -11.03 18.59 1.99
CA ARG A 579 -11.40 18.60 3.41
C ARG A 579 -10.64 19.64 4.22
N SER A 580 -11.36 20.23 5.18
CA SER A 580 -10.76 20.96 6.30
C SER A 580 -10.38 19.97 7.40
N VAL A 581 -9.12 20.01 7.83
CA VAL A 581 -8.50 19.05 8.75
C VAL A 581 -8.08 19.76 10.02
N LYS A 582 -8.45 19.21 11.18
CA LYS A 582 -7.90 19.59 12.48
C LYS A 582 -6.78 18.63 12.86
N LEU A 583 -5.55 19.13 12.87
CA LEU A 583 -4.36 18.40 13.29
C LEU A 583 -4.04 18.73 14.75
N ARG A 584 -3.98 17.70 15.61
CA ARG A 584 -3.53 17.81 17.00
C ARG A 584 -2.28 16.96 17.23
N CYS A 585 -1.50 17.38 18.21
CA CYS A 585 -0.24 16.77 18.63
C CYS A 585 -0.20 16.67 20.16
N PHE A 586 0.66 15.81 20.70
CA PHE A 586 0.95 15.67 22.13
C PHE A 586 1.41 16.97 22.81
N LYS A 587 1.77 18.00 22.04
CA LYS A 587 2.05 19.37 22.51
C LYS A 587 1.22 20.37 21.70
N SER A 588 0.68 21.39 22.36
CA SER A 588 -0.07 22.46 21.70
C SER A 588 0.88 23.39 20.92
N PRO A 589 0.72 23.53 19.59
CA PRO A 589 1.53 24.43 18.78
C PRO A 589 1.20 25.90 19.08
N VAL A 590 2.17 26.77 18.88
CA VAL A 590 2.05 28.24 19.04
C VAL A 590 1.84 28.90 17.69
N SER A 591 2.47 28.36 16.65
CA SER A 591 2.26 28.75 15.26
C SER A 591 2.46 27.56 14.35
N ALA A 592 1.84 27.59 13.18
CA ALA A 592 2.00 26.57 12.16
C ALA A 592 2.00 27.19 10.77
N ARG A 593 2.69 26.55 9.83
CA ARG A 593 2.68 26.94 8.41
C ARG A 593 2.69 25.72 7.51
N GLN A 594 2.10 25.85 6.33
CA GLN A 594 2.34 24.93 5.22
C GLN A 594 3.59 25.40 4.47
N ARG A 595 4.52 24.47 4.22
CA ARG A 595 5.72 24.73 3.41
C ARG A 595 5.69 23.93 2.11
N ASP A 596 6.38 24.45 1.10
CA ASP A 596 6.71 23.65 -0.08
C ASP A 596 7.85 22.68 0.22
N PHE A 597 8.17 21.80 -0.74
CA PHE A 597 9.26 20.82 -0.59
C PHE A 597 10.67 21.44 -0.58
N HIS A 598 10.78 22.77 -0.72
CA HIS A 598 12.03 23.54 -0.59
C HIS A 598 12.09 24.36 0.71
N GLY A 599 11.09 24.26 1.60
CA GLY A 599 11.08 24.93 2.90
C GLY A 599 10.47 26.33 2.92
N LYS A 600 10.00 26.82 1.76
CA LYS A 600 9.38 28.14 1.66
C LYS A 600 7.94 28.06 2.16
N THR A 601 7.53 29.09 2.92
CA THR A 601 6.13 29.20 3.35
C THR A 601 5.21 29.34 2.14
N VAL A 602 4.23 28.45 2.03
CA VAL A 602 3.10 28.57 1.11
C VAL A 602 2.01 29.40 1.78
N VAL A 603 1.61 29.01 3.00
CA VAL A 603 0.58 29.71 3.78
C VAL A 603 0.83 29.55 5.29
N GLU A 604 0.53 30.59 6.05
CA GLU A 604 0.50 30.53 7.52
C GLU A 604 -0.86 29.95 7.96
N LEU A 605 -0.84 29.00 8.89
CA LEU A 605 -2.03 28.22 9.27
C LEU A 605 -2.56 28.68 10.63
N PRO A 606 -3.89 28.83 10.79
CA PRO A 606 -4.45 29.23 12.07
C PRO A 606 -4.37 28.09 13.09
N VAL A 607 -4.06 28.46 14.33
CA VAL A 607 -4.11 27.57 15.49
C VAL A 607 -5.35 27.93 16.31
N GLU A 608 -6.31 27.01 16.39
CA GLU A 608 -7.53 27.13 17.20
C GLU A 608 -7.40 26.23 18.43
N GLU A 609 -7.36 26.81 19.63
CA GLU A 609 -7.16 26.10 20.90
C GLU A 609 -5.84 25.28 20.89
N ASP A 610 -5.95 23.98 20.64
CA ASP A 610 -4.85 23.02 20.61
C ASP A 610 -4.63 22.40 19.21
N ALA A 611 -5.36 22.85 18.20
CA ALA A 611 -5.37 22.26 16.86
C ALA A 611 -4.95 23.24 15.76
N VAL A 612 -4.23 22.74 14.77
CA VAL A 612 -3.94 23.47 13.52
C VAL A 612 -5.01 23.14 12.49
N LEU A 613 -5.57 24.16 11.84
CA LEU A 613 -6.47 23.96 10.71
C LEU A 613 -5.68 23.89 9.41
N VAL A 614 -5.90 22.85 8.63
CA VAL A 614 -5.29 22.63 7.32
C VAL A 614 -6.39 22.40 6.30
N GLU A 615 -6.42 23.19 5.23
CA GLU A 615 -7.28 22.90 4.08
C GLU A 615 -6.49 21.99 3.13
N MET A 616 -7.04 20.81 2.84
CA MET A 616 -6.43 19.83 1.94
C MET A 616 -7.26 19.74 0.66
N SER A 617 -6.60 19.93 -0.47
CA SER A 617 -7.12 19.70 -1.81
C SER A 617 -7.18 18.19 -2.12
N PRO A 618 -8.00 17.76 -3.11
CA PRO A 618 -8.01 16.37 -3.57
C PRO A 618 -6.60 15.85 -3.87
N TYR A 619 -6.25 14.67 -3.34
CA TYR A 619 -4.95 14.00 -3.53
C TYR A 619 -3.70 14.81 -3.12
N GLU A 620 -3.87 15.92 -2.38
CA GLU A 620 -2.76 16.79 -2.01
C GLU A 620 -1.78 16.10 -1.04
N ILE A 621 -0.49 16.36 -1.23
CA ILE A 621 0.56 16.09 -0.26
C ILE A 621 1.01 17.43 0.34
N ALA A 622 0.79 17.62 1.63
CA ALA A 622 1.09 18.87 2.32
C ALA A 622 2.13 18.67 3.44
N GLU A 623 3.10 19.57 3.56
CA GLU A 623 4.04 19.61 4.69
C GLU A 623 3.67 20.72 5.67
N ILE A 624 3.34 20.34 6.89
CA ILE A 624 2.87 21.22 7.94
C ILE A 624 3.94 21.35 9.02
N GLU A 625 4.54 22.53 9.15
CA GLU A 625 5.46 22.84 10.24
C GLU A 625 4.70 23.30 11.48
N LEU A 626 5.08 22.75 12.63
CA LEU A 626 4.54 23.07 13.94
C LEU A 626 5.66 23.65 14.81
N ILE A 627 5.44 24.84 15.35
CA ILE A 627 6.38 25.51 16.25
C ILE A 627 5.77 25.56 17.65
N PHE A 628 6.57 25.25 18.66
CA PHE A 628 6.16 25.23 20.06
C PHE A 628 6.93 26.28 20.87
N GLN A 629 6.36 26.71 22.00
CA GLN A 629 7.11 27.49 23.00
C GLN A 629 8.25 26.63 23.57
N GLU A 630 9.45 27.22 23.68
CA GLU A 630 10.55 26.64 24.43
C GLU A 630 10.12 26.44 25.88
N SER A 631 10.39 25.26 26.43
CA SER A 631 10.22 25.01 27.85
C SER A 631 11.39 25.67 28.58
N VAL A 632 11.13 26.75 29.33
CA VAL A 632 12.11 27.43 30.20
C VAL A 632 12.61 26.49 31.29
#